data_AF-A0A1G3LS15-F1
#
_entry.id   AF-A0A1G3LS15-F1
#
_cell.length_a   1.000
_cell.length_b   1.000
_cell.length_c   1.000
_cell.angle_alpha   90.00
_cell.angle_beta   90.00
_cell.angle_gamma   90.00
#
_symmetry.space_group_name_H-M   'P 1'
#
loop_
_entity.id
_entity.type
_entity.pdbx_description
1 polymer ?
#
loop_
_entity_poly.entity_id
_entity_poly.type
_entity_poly.pdbx_seq_one_letter_code
_entity_poly.pdbx_strand_id
1 'polypeptide(L)'
;MPVLLEGRPGIIEYSDLNPEGMRARAADGGLLFPYGSIAIHLLNTSFAASLALPLPLHLARKRVRCLVPRTGGVEEREAVKFESFIFDAVPLAASPQFLQTSREEEFAPLKNAAGPDSIATCTAGMIEQHSRWLEACGVQVPREGGRPRYRVEISPLFAADPQILQERLGNTVNKIDEDTLFA
;
A
#
# COMPACT_ATOMS: atom_id res chain seq x y z
N MET A 1 -11.38 -10.58 -10.83
CA MET A 1 -10.32 -10.88 -11.80
C MET A 1 -9.56 -9.60 -12.10
N PRO A 2 -8.25 -9.66 -12.43
CA PRO A 2 -7.49 -8.50 -12.87
C PRO A 2 -8.09 -7.91 -14.16
N VAL A 3 -7.73 -6.68 -14.47
CA VAL A 3 -8.06 -6.07 -15.76
C VAL A 3 -7.28 -6.78 -16.87
N LEU A 4 -7.87 -6.87 -18.05
CA LEU A 4 -7.22 -7.44 -19.23
C LEU A 4 -6.80 -6.32 -20.19
N LEU A 5 -5.50 -6.21 -20.45
CA LEU A 5 -4.89 -5.35 -21.44
C LEU A 5 -4.57 -6.20 -22.67
N GLU A 6 -5.29 -5.96 -23.78
CA GLU A 6 -5.15 -6.76 -25.01
C GLU A 6 -5.25 -8.28 -24.77
N GLY A 7 -6.17 -8.68 -23.87
CA GLY A 7 -6.38 -10.08 -23.50
C GLY A 7 -5.41 -10.63 -22.46
N ARG A 8 -4.45 -9.84 -21.96
CA ARG A 8 -3.48 -10.25 -20.94
C ARG A 8 -3.75 -9.57 -19.59
N PRO A 9 -3.62 -10.27 -18.46
CA PRO A 9 -3.74 -9.65 -17.14
C PRO A 9 -2.75 -8.49 -16.98
N GLY A 10 -3.22 -7.39 -16.40
CA GLY A 10 -2.40 -6.21 -16.19
C GLY A 10 -2.88 -5.34 -15.04
N ILE A 11 -2.29 -4.16 -14.94
CA ILE A 11 -2.65 -3.10 -14.00
C ILE A 11 -2.81 -1.82 -14.83
N ILE A 12 -3.85 -1.04 -14.54
CA ILE A 12 -4.05 0.28 -15.15
C ILE A 12 -3.78 1.31 -14.06
N GLU A 13 -2.93 2.29 -14.37
CA GLU A 13 -2.67 3.40 -13.47
C GLU A 13 -3.93 4.27 -13.33
N TYR A 14 -4.18 4.82 -12.14
CA TYR A 14 -5.41 5.58 -11.91
C TYR A 14 -5.47 6.85 -12.77
N SER A 15 -4.32 7.41 -13.18
CA SER A 15 -4.25 8.57 -14.07
C SER A 15 -4.75 8.28 -15.49
N ASP A 16 -4.74 7.00 -15.88
CA ASP A 16 -5.14 6.55 -17.21
C ASP A 16 -6.61 6.11 -17.24
N LEU A 17 -7.27 6.05 -16.07
CA LEU A 17 -8.70 5.80 -15.94
C LEU A 17 -9.50 7.11 -15.95
N ASN A 18 -10.53 7.16 -16.79
CA ASN A 18 -11.49 8.26 -16.74
C ASN A 18 -12.37 8.19 -15.46
N PRO A 19 -13.02 9.30 -15.06
CA PRO A 19 -13.85 9.32 -13.85
C PRO A 19 -15.00 8.31 -13.82
N GLU A 20 -15.53 7.95 -14.99
CA GLU A 20 -16.57 6.94 -15.13
C GLU A 20 -16.03 5.54 -14.79
N GLY A 21 -14.87 5.18 -15.33
CA GLY A 21 -14.19 3.91 -15.05
C GLY A 21 -13.81 3.76 -13.58
N MET A 22 -13.34 4.84 -12.94
CA MET A 22 -13.02 4.84 -11.50
C MET A 22 -14.24 4.57 -10.60
N ARG A 23 -15.45 4.90 -11.07
CA ARG A 23 -16.70 4.76 -10.31
C ARG A 23 -17.62 3.67 -10.86
N ALA A 24 -17.17 2.94 -11.87
CA ALA A 24 -17.96 1.93 -12.54
C ALA A 24 -18.36 0.85 -11.54
N ARG A 25 -19.63 0.42 -11.62
CA ARG A 25 -20.19 -0.60 -10.74
C ARG A 25 -20.67 -1.80 -11.52
N ALA A 26 -20.53 -2.98 -10.92
CA ALA A 26 -21.15 -4.20 -11.41
C ALA A 26 -22.65 -4.23 -11.06
N ALA A 27 -23.38 -5.21 -11.60
CA ALA A 27 -24.83 -5.35 -11.40
C ALA A 27 -25.23 -5.56 -9.93
N ASP A 28 -24.32 -6.08 -9.10
CA ASP A 28 -24.50 -6.27 -7.66
C ASP A 28 -24.24 -4.99 -6.83
N GLY A 29 -23.88 -3.88 -7.48
CA GLY A 29 -23.57 -2.61 -6.83
C GLY A 29 -22.11 -2.49 -6.35
N GLY A 30 -21.30 -3.54 -6.44
CA GLY A 30 -19.86 -3.51 -6.15
C GLY A 30 -19.07 -2.70 -7.19
N LEU A 31 -17.79 -2.39 -6.90
CA LEU A 31 -16.91 -1.77 -7.89
C LEU A 31 -16.64 -2.75 -9.04
N LEU A 32 -16.69 -2.26 -10.28
CA LEU A 32 -16.35 -3.06 -11.47
C LEU A 32 -14.88 -3.50 -11.44
N PHE A 33 -14.00 -2.65 -10.89
CA PHE A 33 -12.59 -2.92 -10.70
C PHE A 33 -12.22 -2.81 -9.21
N PRO A 34 -12.50 -3.85 -8.38
CA PRO A 34 -12.35 -3.76 -6.94
C PRO A 34 -10.91 -4.03 -6.44
N TYR A 35 -10.03 -4.51 -7.31
CA TYR A 35 -8.67 -4.93 -6.95
C TYR A 35 -7.65 -3.80 -7.18
N GLY A 36 -7.29 -3.10 -6.12
CA GLY A 36 -6.26 -2.06 -6.15
C GLY A 36 -4.85 -2.65 -5.96
N SER A 37 -3.89 -2.21 -6.78
CA SER A 37 -2.48 -2.54 -6.59
C SER A 37 -1.90 -1.79 -5.39
N ILE A 38 -1.22 -2.51 -4.49
CA ILE A 38 -0.48 -1.94 -3.36
C ILE A 38 1.03 -1.86 -3.60
N ALA A 39 1.47 -2.07 -4.86
CA ALA A 39 2.86 -2.00 -5.30
C ALA A 39 3.83 -3.01 -4.62
N ILE A 40 3.31 -4.16 -4.18
CA ILE A 40 4.10 -5.31 -3.76
C ILE A 40 4.08 -6.36 -4.87
N HIS A 41 5.25 -6.68 -5.41
CA HIS A 41 5.41 -7.61 -6.53
C HIS A 41 6.48 -8.66 -6.20
N LEU A 42 6.16 -9.94 -6.45
CA LEU A 42 7.12 -11.04 -6.39
C LEU A 42 7.45 -11.45 -7.82
N LEU A 43 8.73 -11.38 -8.18
CA LEU A 43 9.21 -11.63 -9.54
C LEU A 43 10.18 -12.81 -9.52
N ASN A 44 9.99 -13.74 -10.46
CA ASN A 44 11.01 -14.74 -10.73
C ASN A 44 12.28 -14.05 -11.27
N THR A 45 13.46 -14.49 -10.81
CA THR A 45 14.73 -13.89 -11.21
C THR A 45 15.03 -14.04 -12.71
N SER A 46 14.70 -15.19 -13.31
CA SER A 46 14.86 -15.40 -14.76
C SER A 46 13.87 -14.56 -15.57
N PHE A 47 12.66 -14.35 -15.04
CA PHE A 47 11.69 -13.43 -15.65
C PHE A 47 12.22 -11.99 -15.62
N ALA A 48 12.66 -11.51 -14.45
CA ALA A 48 13.23 -10.17 -14.32
C ALA A 48 14.44 -9.95 -15.24
N ALA A 49 15.33 -10.96 -15.36
CA ALA A 49 16.49 -10.90 -16.26
C ALA A 49 16.10 -10.92 -17.76
N SER A 50 14.92 -11.45 -18.11
CA SER A 50 14.43 -11.50 -19.49
C SER A 50 13.77 -10.20 -19.96
N LEU A 51 13.47 -9.27 -19.04
CA LEU A 51 12.78 -8.03 -19.38
C LEU A 51 13.68 -7.13 -20.24
N ALA A 52 13.18 -6.72 -21.40
CA ALA A 52 13.78 -5.65 -22.18
C ALA A 52 13.46 -4.31 -21.51
N LEU A 53 14.47 -3.67 -20.91
CA LEU A 53 14.34 -2.38 -20.25
C LEU A 53 14.79 -1.23 -21.18
N PRO A 54 14.19 -0.03 -21.05
CA PRO A 54 13.12 0.32 -20.13
C PRO A 54 11.76 -0.28 -20.55
N LEU A 55 10.89 -0.51 -19.55
CA LEU A 55 9.47 -0.77 -19.80
C LEU A 55 8.81 0.45 -20.49
N PRO A 56 7.58 0.30 -21.03
CA PRO A 56 6.87 1.40 -21.68
C PRO A 56 6.91 2.71 -20.89
N LEU A 57 7.08 3.82 -21.63
CA LEU A 57 7.17 5.15 -21.04
C LEU A 57 5.78 5.79 -20.94
N HIS A 58 5.47 6.23 -19.73
CA HIS A 58 4.30 7.03 -19.37
C HIS A 58 4.66 8.49 -19.26
N LEU A 59 3.75 9.37 -19.69
CA LEU A 59 3.95 10.81 -19.71
C LEU A 59 3.19 11.47 -18.54
N ALA A 60 3.92 12.12 -17.65
CA ALA A 60 3.34 12.94 -16.58
C ALA A 60 3.68 14.42 -16.80
N ARG A 61 2.66 15.28 -16.94
CA ARG A 61 2.85 16.74 -16.99
C ARG A 61 2.94 17.30 -15.57
N LYS A 62 4.03 18.01 -15.26
CA LYS A 62 4.24 18.64 -13.94
C LYS A 62 4.67 20.09 -14.12
N ARG A 63 4.24 20.95 -13.19
CA ARG A 63 4.83 22.28 -13.05
C ARG A 63 6.11 22.16 -12.23
N VAL A 64 7.22 22.60 -12.79
CA VAL A 64 8.54 22.52 -12.16
C VAL A 64 9.16 23.91 -12.07
N ARG A 65 9.85 24.16 -10.97
CA ARG A 65 10.65 25.38 -10.79
C ARG A 65 11.93 25.27 -11.62
N CYS A 66 12.14 26.22 -12.52
CA CYS A 66 13.22 26.24 -13.49
C CYS A 66 13.99 27.57 -13.36
N LEU A 67 15.32 27.50 -13.37
CA LEU A 67 16.17 28.68 -13.49
C LEU A 67 16.09 29.22 -14.93
N VAL A 68 15.86 30.52 -15.09
CA VAL A 68 15.76 31.18 -16.39
C VAL A 68 17.04 31.98 -16.63
N PRO A 69 17.97 31.51 -17.48
CA PRO A 69 19.29 32.13 -17.62
C PRO A 69 19.27 33.60 -18.05
N ARG A 70 18.23 34.02 -18.79
CA ARG A 70 18.10 35.39 -19.28
C ARG A 70 17.69 36.40 -18.21
N THR A 71 16.96 35.97 -17.19
CA THR A 71 16.46 36.84 -16.12
C THR A 71 17.19 36.61 -14.80
N GLY A 72 17.93 35.50 -14.67
CA GLY A 72 18.51 35.03 -13.41
C GLY A 72 17.47 34.57 -12.39
N GLY A 73 16.18 34.61 -12.73
CA GLY A 73 15.08 34.27 -11.84
C GLY A 73 14.68 32.79 -11.92
N VAL A 74 13.89 32.36 -10.93
CA VAL A 74 13.25 31.03 -10.92
C VAL A 74 11.78 31.19 -11.30
N GLU A 75 11.35 30.51 -12.36
CA GLU A 75 9.97 30.49 -12.84
C GLU A 75 9.39 29.08 -12.76
N GLU A 76 8.07 28.96 -12.62
CA GLU A 76 7.40 27.69 -12.85
C GLU A 76 7.08 27.49 -14.32
N ARG A 77 7.45 26.34 -14.85
CA ARG A 77 7.15 25.95 -16.24
C ARG A 77 6.55 24.55 -16.27
N GLU A 78 5.71 24.30 -17.27
CA GLU A 78 5.28 22.93 -17.55
C GLU A 78 6.48 22.13 -18.06
N ALA A 79 6.65 20.94 -17.49
CA ALA A 79 7.60 19.95 -17.94
C ALA A 79 6.90 18.61 -18.12
N VAL A 80 7.43 17.85 -19.06
CA VAL A 80 7.06 16.45 -19.27
C VAL A 80 8.06 15.59 -18.50
N LYS A 81 7.56 14.77 -17.59
CA LYS A 81 8.31 13.70 -16.93
C LYS A 81 7.95 12.38 -17.60
N PHE A 82 8.97 11.64 -18.03
CA PHE A 82 8.82 10.27 -18.50
C PHE A 82 9.04 9.31 -17.33
N GLU A 83 8.12 8.38 -17.13
CA GLU A 83 8.18 7.36 -16.07
C GLU A 83 7.95 5.98 -16.67
N SER A 84 8.54 4.95 -16.10
CA SER A 84 8.25 3.55 -16.43
C SER A 84 7.72 2.86 -15.18
N PHE A 85 6.68 2.03 -15.30
CA PHE A 85 6.08 1.37 -14.15
C PHE A 85 6.40 -0.12 -14.13
N ILE A 86 6.78 -0.62 -12.95
CA ILE A 86 7.12 -2.05 -12.77
C ILE A 86 5.96 -2.97 -13.15
N PHE A 87 4.72 -2.51 -12.98
CA PHE A 87 3.52 -3.28 -13.30
C PHE A 87 3.27 -3.44 -14.81
N ASP A 88 3.95 -2.68 -15.67
CA ASP A 88 3.91 -2.90 -17.13
C ASP A 88 4.62 -4.21 -17.52
N ALA A 89 5.37 -4.82 -16.60
CA ALA A 89 5.91 -6.15 -16.79
C ALA A 89 4.85 -7.26 -16.61
N VAL A 90 3.73 -7.00 -15.94
CA VAL A 90 2.73 -8.04 -15.61
C VAL A 90 2.18 -8.75 -16.86
N PRO A 91 1.80 -8.03 -17.95
CA PRO A 91 1.34 -8.66 -19.19
C PRO A 91 2.44 -9.42 -19.96
N LEU A 92 3.70 -9.29 -19.56
CA LEU A 92 4.84 -9.98 -20.17
C LEU A 92 5.14 -11.31 -19.47
N ALA A 93 4.61 -11.53 -18.27
CA ALA A 93 4.77 -12.79 -17.55
C ALA A 93 3.97 -13.91 -18.22
N ALA A 94 4.55 -15.11 -18.30
CA ALA A 94 3.87 -16.28 -18.85
C ALA A 94 2.70 -16.76 -17.96
N SER A 95 2.80 -16.56 -16.65
CA SER A 95 1.78 -16.93 -15.66
C SER A 95 1.71 -15.89 -14.53
N PRO A 96 1.11 -14.71 -14.77
CA PRO A 96 0.92 -13.72 -13.72
C PRO A 96 -0.10 -14.22 -12.69
N GLN A 97 0.23 -14.06 -11.41
CA GLN A 97 -0.63 -14.41 -10.28
C GLN A 97 -0.95 -13.16 -9.47
N PHE A 98 -2.17 -13.08 -8.92
CA PHE A 98 -2.64 -11.95 -8.13
C PHE A 98 -3.09 -12.46 -6.76
N LEU A 99 -2.47 -11.95 -5.70
CA LEU A 99 -2.80 -12.27 -4.32
C LEU A 99 -3.53 -11.09 -3.69
N GLN A 100 -4.76 -11.32 -3.25
CA GLN A 100 -5.50 -10.35 -2.45
C GLN A 100 -5.03 -10.46 -1.00
N THR A 101 -4.82 -9.30 -0.36
CA THR A 101 -4.52 -9.21 1.08
C THR A 101 -5.54 -8.33 1.80
N SER A 102 -5.49 -8.34 3.13
CA SER A 102 -6.22 -7.43 3.99
C SER A 102 -5.51 -6.08 4.03
N ARG A 103 -6.25 -4.99 3.81
CA ARG A 103 -5.67 -3.63 3.83
C ARG A 103 -5.16 -3.28 5.22
N GLU A 104 -5.96 -3.59 6.23
CA GLU A 104 -5.66 -3.30 7.63
C GLU A 104 -4.49 -4.10 8.19
N GLU A 105 -4.09 -5.20 7.53
CA GLU A 105 -2.88 -5.95 7.87
C GLU A 105 -1.65 -5.50 7.06
N GLU A 106 -1.83 -5.15 5.78
CA GLU A 106 -0.67 -5.09 4.86
C GLU A 106 -0.49 -3.78 4.10
N PHE A 107 -1.38 -2.80 4.31
CA PHE A 107 -1.30 -1.55 3.56
C PHE A 107 -1.73 -0.29 4.34
N ALA A 108 -0.73 0.45 4.82
CA ALA A 108 -0.87 1.78 5.40
C ALA A 108 0.17 2.75 4.80
N PRO A 109 -0.08 3.31 3.59
CA PRO A 109 0.92 4.12 2.90
C PRO A 109 1.13 5.48 3.56
N LEU A 110 2.38 5.98 3.49
CA LEU A 110 2.75 7.32 3.92
C LEU A 110 3.06 8.20 2.70
N LYS A 111 2.17 9.13 2.38
CA LYS A 111 2.26 10.01 1.20
C LYS A 111 2.15 11.49 1.54
N ASN A 112 1.45 11.83 2.62
CA ASN A 112 1.09 13.20 2.98
C ASN A 112 1.60 13.59 4.36
N ALA A 113 1.87 14.88 4.57
CA ALA A 113 2.29 15.39 5.88
C ALA A 113 1.17 15.30 6.93
N ALA A 114 -0.08 15.47 6.53
CA ALA A 114 -1.26 15.38 7.37
C ALA A 114 -2.46 14.86 6.55
N GLY A 115 -3.51 14.40 7.24
CA GLY A 115 -4.73 13.88 6.60
C GLY A 115 -4.59 12.41 6.17
N PRO A 116 -5.29 11.98 5.11
CA PRO A 116 -5.17 10.62 4.56
C PRO A 116 -3.71 10.27 4.22
N ASP A 117 -3.33 9.01 4.39
CA ASP A 117 -1.98 8.51 4.08
C ASP A 117 -0.86 9.35 4.74
N SER A 118 -1.03 9.71 6.01
CA SER A 118 -0.07 10.48 6.81
C SER A 118 0.49 9.70 7.99
N ILE A 119 1.48 10.27 8.69
CA ILE A 119 2.06 9.66 9.90
C ILE A 119 0.96 9.31 10.90
N ALA A 120 -0.01 10.20 11.10
CA ALA A 120 -1.12 9.96 12.02
C ALA A 120 -1.95 8.73 11.64
N THR A 121 -2.26 8.54 10.35
CA THR A 121 -3.03 7.38 9.89
C THR A 121 -2.22 6.09 9.90
N CYS A 122 -0.92 6.15 9.57
CA CYS A 122 -0.03 4.98 9.63
C CYS A 122 0.13 4.49 11.07
N THR A 123 0.43 5.39 12.02
CA THR A 123 0.58 5.04 13.44
C THR A 123 -0.71 4.47 14.01
N ALA A 124 -1.86 5.09 13.71
CA ALA A 124 -3.15 4.56 14.16
C ALA A 124 -3.44 3.17 13.57
N GLY A 125 -3.11 2.95 12.29
CA GLY A 125 -3.25 1.65 11.64
C GLY A 125 -2.39 0.56 12.27
N MET A 126 -1.13 0.86 12.58
CA MET A 126 -0.21 -0.08 13.24
C MET A 126 -0.66 -0.40 14.67
N ILE A 127 -1.09 0.59 15.46
CA ILE A 127 -1.63 0.37 16.82
C ILE A 127 -2.86 -0.52 16.75
N GLU A 128 -3.77 -0.25 15.81
CA GLU A 128 -4.96 -1.06 15.60
C GLU A 128 -4.60 -2.50 15.19
N GLN A 129 -3.62 -2.68 14.30
CA GLN A 129 -3.13 -4.00 13.90
C GLN A 129 -2.59 -4.80 15.09
N HIS A 130 -1.64 -4.24 15.84
CA HIS A 130 -1.06 -4.93 17.00
C HIS A 130 -2.10 -5.20 18.09
N SER A 131 -3.07 -4.31 18.25
CA SER A 131 -4.20 -4.52 19.15
C SER A 131 -5.03 -5.73 18.73
N ARG A 132 -5.37 -5.87 17.45
CA ARG A 132 -6.07 -7.06 16.94
C ARG A 132 -5.26 -8.34 17.13
N TRP A 133 -3.94 -8.29 16.95
CA TRP A 133 -3.07 -9.46 17.17
C TRP A 133 -3.10 -9.90 18.63
N LEU A 134 -3.02 -8.97 19.58
CA LEU A 134 -3.14 -9.26 21.01
C LEU A 134 -4.53 -9.78 21.38
N GLU A 135 -5.59 -9.18 20.86
CA GLU A 135 -6.98 -9.64 21.05
C GLU A 135 -7.16 -11.09 20.55
N ALA A 136 -6.57 -11.43 19.41
CA ALA A 136 -6.55 -12.80 18.88
C ALA A 136 -5.77 -13.79 19.77
N CYS A 137 -4.80 -13.29 20.55
CA CYS A 137 -4.10 -14.07 21.58
C CYS A 137 -4.87 -14.15 22.91
N GLY A 138 -6.07 -13.58 23.00
CA GLY A 138 -6.89 -13.58 24.22
C GLY A 138 -6.58 -12.45 25.20
N VAL A 139 -5.74 -11.48 24.83
CA VAL A 139 -5.45 -10.30 25.66
C VAL A 139 -6.60 -9.31 25.57
N GLN A 140 -7.02 -8.78 26.72
CA GLN A 140 -7.99 -7.70 26.75
C GLN A 140 -7.33 -6.37 26.36
N VAL A 141 -7.73 -5.80 25.24
CA VAL A 141 -7.34 -4.44 24.83
C VAL A 141 -8.52 -3.49 25.04
N PRO A 142 -8.49 -2.60 26.05
CA PRO A 142 -9.54 -1.63 26.27
C PRO A 142 -9.70 -0.68 25.08
N ARG A 143 -10.95 -0.42 24.67
CA ARG A 143 -11.27 0.47 23.56
C ARG A 143 -12.16 1.62 24.01
N GLU A 144 -11.90 2.82 23.48
CA GLU A 144 -12.71 4.03 23.67
C GLU A 144 -13.10 4.59 22.30
N GLY A 145 -14.40 4.79 22.06
CA GLY A 145 -14.90 5.23 20.75
C GLY A 145 -14.55 4.29 19.59
N GLY A 146 -14.39 2.99 19.89
CA GLY A 146 -14.01 1.95 18.91
C GLY A 146 -12.50 1.82 18.66
N ARG A 147 -11.66 2.63 19.30
CA ARG A 147 -10.19 2.60 19.12
C ARG A 147 -9.49 2.11 20.39
N PRO A 148 -8.32 1.47 20.28
CA PRO A 148 -7.49 1.12 21.43
C PRO A 148 -7.22 2.34 22.29
N ARG A 149 -7.48 2.23 23.60
CA ARG A 149 -7.26 3.30 24.57
C ARG A 149 -5.78 3.59 24.76
N TYR A 150 -4.95 2.55 24.71
CA TYR A 150 -3.51 2.60 24.90
C TYR A 150 -2.78 2.31 23.60
N ARG A 151 -1.57 2.86 23.46
CA ARG A 151 -0.70 2.57 22.34
C ARG A 151 -0.04 1.22 22.55
N VAL A 152 -0.13 0.37 21.53
CA VAL A 152 0.55 -0.93 21.50
C VAL A 152 1.48 -0.96 20.31
N GLU A 153 2.72 -1.33 20.57
CA GLU A 153 3.71 -1.60 19.54
C GLU A 153 4.34 -2.97 19.75
N ILE A 154 4.50 -3.72 18.68
CA ILE A 154 5.17 -5.02 18.67
C ILE A 154 6.36 -4.89 17.74
N SER A 155 7.56 -5.02 18.29
CA SER A 155 8.79 -5.06 17.52
C SER A 155 8.76 -6.27 16.59
N PRO A 156 9.14 -6.14 15.31
CA PRO A 156 9.32 -7.29 14.42
C PRO A 156 10.34 -8.31 14.93
N LEU A 157 11.27 -7.92 15.82
CA LEU A 157 12.20 -8.83 16.49
C LEU A 157 11.52 -9.65 17.60
N PHE A 158 10.46 -9.10 18.19
CA PHE A 158 9.60 -9.82 19.11
C PHE A 158 8.65 -10.72 18.35
N ALA A 159 7.81 -10.19 17.46
CA ALA A 159 6.96 -10.99 16.61
C ALA A 159 6.74 -10.31 15.26
N ALA A 160 7.03 -11.03 14.18
CA ALA A 160 6.83 -10.53 12.82
C ALA A 160 5.39 -10.77 12.30
N ASP A 161 4.65 -11.65 12.96
CA ASP A 161 3.28 -12.02 12.60
C ASP A 161 2.47 -12.44 13.86
N PRO A 162 1.12 -12.59 13.75
CA PRO A 162 0.27 -13.00 14.86
C PRO A 162 0.60 -14.38 15.43
N GLN A 163 1.10 -15.30 14.61
CA GLN A 163 1.41 -16.67 15.03
C GLN A 163 2.63 -16.67 15.96
N ILE A 164 3.71 -15.98 15.58
CA ILE A 164 4.89 -15.81 16.42
C ILE A 164 4.54 -15.06 17.71
N LEU A 165 3.65 -14.06 17.63
CA LEU A 165 3.17 -13.35 18.82
C LEU A 165 2.50 -14.33 19.79
N GLN A 166 1.58 -15.17 19.30
CA GLN A 166 0.88 -16.16 20.11
C GLN A 166 1.84 -17.14 20.80
N GLU A 167 2.88 -17.59 20.09
CA GLU A 167 3.90 -18.49 20.65
C GLU A 167 4.73 -17.83 21.76
N ARG A 168 5.09 -16.54 21.60
CA ARG A 168 5.97 -15.83 22.53
C ARG A 168 5.27 -15.19 23.72
N LEU A 169 4.02 -14.75 23.54
CA LEU A 169 3.29 -14.05 24.60
C LEU A 169 3.01 -14.95 25.81
N GLY A 170 2.75 -16.24 25.54
CA GLY A 170 2.38 -17.21 26.57
C GLY A 170 1.13 -16.77 27.34
N ASN A 171 1.12 -16.97 28.67
CA ASN A 171 0.02 -16.56 29.57
C ASN A 171 0.38 -15.33 30.43
N THR A 172 1.39 -14.57 30.02
CA THR A 172 2.03 -13.56 30.89
C THR A 172 1.28 -12.24 30.90
N VAL A 173 0.55 -11.93 29.82
CA VAL A 173 -0.20 -10.69 29.64
C VAL A 173 -1.64 -11.04 29.31
N ASN A 174 -2.57 -10.64 30.17
CA ASN A 174 -4.01 -10.88 29.96
C ASN A 174 -4.78 -9.60 29.63
N LYS A 175 -4.16 -8.43 29.81
CA LYS A 175 -4.78 -7.11 29.56
C LYS A 175 -3.72 -6.05 29.29
N ILE A 176 -4.06 -5.06 28.46
CA ILE A 176 -3.31 -3.81 28.28
C ILE A 176 -3.94 -2.70 29.13
N ASP A 177 -3.16 -2.06 29.99
CA ASP A 177 -3.58 -1.01 30.92
C ASP A 177 -2.71 0.27 30.86
N GLU A 178 -1.65 0.25 30.06
CA GLU A 178 -0.80 1.39 29.73
C GLU A 178 -0.21 1.26 28.31
N ASP A 179 0.43 2.33 27.83
CA ASP A 179 1.17 2.27 26.56
C ASP A 179 2.27 1.21 26.66
N THR A 180 2.25 0.24 25.75
CA THR A 180 3.07 -0.99 25.85
C THR A 180 3.86 -1.24 24.58
N LEU A 181 5.14 -1.56 24.73
CA LEU A 181 6.02 -2.06 23.68
C LEU A 181 6.45 -3.49 23.99
N PHE A 182 6.23 -4.41 23.05
CA PHE A 182 6.78 -5.76 23.07
C PHE A 182 8.04 -5.80 22.21
N ALA A 183 9.23 -5.96 22.81
CA ALA A 183 10.52 -5.90 22.13
C ALA A 183 11.43 -7.07 22.47
#